data_AF-A0A7S1BFT0-F1
#
_entry.id   AF-A0A7S1BFT0-F1
#
_cell.length_a   1.000
_cell.length_b   1.000
_cell.length_c   1.000
_cell.angle_alpha   90.00
_cell.angle_beta   90.00
_cell.angle_gamma   90.00
#
_symmetry.space_group_name_H-M   'P 1'
#
loop_
_entity.id
_entity.type
_entity.pdbx_description
1 polymer ?
#
loop_
_entity_poly.entity_id
_entity_poly.type
_entity_poly.pdbx_seq_one_letter_code
_entity_poly.pdbx_strand_id
1 'polypeptide(L)'
;KNIKIQASDGDYVVFISNENRTVALWSSSATEKDVILWDYHVILISVEGSGEASSFVGSDKKKSSPRVVVWDHDTRVCPRHVPYDNLENYLKMTFRVEDTRRKPYYGTTNRCKLDPGDESRKFEPLFRVIPANFFLEDFYSDRSHMLAKDSSSTKINGPKSQIWISPPPPWDCIMEGWDKRLKKYPDLVVSKVDCQKGDDIEGTMEIMDSSTSNRTNLLQYINMTTSCNSYYRMGSVFTLEDLRHYFYVNEPNASIHPEDKN
;
A
#
# COMPACT_ATOMS: atom_id res chain seq x y z
N LYS A 1 24.32 15.32 -5.51
CA LYS A 1 23.56 15.51 -6.78
C LYS A 1 22.09 15.48 -6.40
N ASN A 2 21.33 16.55 -6.67
CA ASN A 2 19.88 16.56 -6.46
C ASN A 2 19.25 15.62 -7.50
N ILE A 3 19.00 14.37 -7.10
CA ILE A 3 18.24 13.43 -7.92
C ILE A 3 16.79 13.90 -7.84
N LYS A 4 16.27 14.45 -8.95
CA LYS A 4 14.85 14.75 -9.06
C LYS A 4 14.14 13.44 -9.38
N ILE A 5 13.42 12.90 -8.40
CA ILE A 5 12.61 11.69 -8.60
C ILE A 5 11.38 12.10 -9.42
N GLN A 6 11.11 11.37 -10.50
CA GLN A 6 9.91 11.54 -11.32
C GLN A 6 9.23 10.18 -11.45
N ALA A 7 7.92 10.15 -11.23
CA ALA A 7 7.07 9.00 -11.52
C ALA A 7 6.45 9.17 -12.91
N SER A 8 6.24 8.07 -13.61
CA SER A 8 5.39 8.01 -14.80
C SER A 8 3.91 7.82 -14.41
N ASP A 9 2.98 8.15 -15.32
CA ASP A 9 1.54 7.94 -15.09
C ASP A 9 1.17 6.45 -14.94
N GLY A 10 2.04 5.55 -15.40
CA GLY A 10 1.91 4.10 -15.26
C GLY A 10 2.48 3.54 -13.95
N ASP A 11 3.05 4.37 -13.07
CA ASP A 11 3.68 3.92 -11.83
C ASP A 11 2.74 4.00 -10.63
N TYR A 12 2.70 2.93 -9.85
CA TYR A 12 1.86 2.77 -8.67
C TYR A 12 2.66 2.26 -7.49
N VAL A 13 2.59 2.98 -6.37
CA VAL A 13 3.07 2.49 -5.08
C VAL A 13 1.96 1.66 -4.45
N VAL A 14 2.27 0.41 -4.09
CA VAL A 14 1.28 -0.52 -3.54
C VAL A 14 1.68 -0.90 -2.12
N PHE A 15 0.88 -0.46 -1.14
CA PHE A 15 0.99 -0.92 0.23
C PHE A 15 0.20 -2.23 0.39
N ILE A 16 0.82 -3.20 1.04
CA ILE A 16 0.27 -4.53 1.29
C ILE A 16 0.15 -4.70 2.80
N SER A 17 -1.05 -4.89 3.31
CA SER A 17 -1.33 -5.08 4.74
C SER A 17 -2.74 -5.67 4.88
N ASN A 18 -3.28 -5.70 6.09
CA ASN A 18 -4.67 -6.06 6.36
C ASN A 18 -5.13 -5.42 7.68
N GLU A 19 -6.38 -5.66 8.08
CA GLU A 19 -6.94 -5.12 9.33
C GLU A 19 -6.13 -5.53 10.56
N ASN A 20 -5.52 -6.72 10.52
CA ASN A 20 -4.74 -7.28 11.61
C ASN A 20 -3.27 -6.85 11.61
N ARG A 21 -2.80 -6.14 10.57
CA ARG A 21 -1.38 -5.87 10.30
C ARG A 21 -0.55 -7.13 10.43
N THR A 22 -0.98 -8.18 9.74
CA THR A 22 -0.24 -9.45 9.71
C THR A 22 -0.54 -10.13 8.39
N VAL A 23 0.30 -9.93 7.38
CA VAL A 23 0.15 -10.52 6.04
C VAL A 23 1.25 -11.54 5.79
N ALA A 24 0.89 -12.68 5.21
CA ALA A 24 1.85 -13.74 4.87
C ALA A 24 2.42 -13.53 3.46
N LEU A 25 3.75 -13.40 3.37
CA LEU A 25 4.47 -13.33 2.10
C LEU A 25 5.45 -14.51 2.00
N TRP A 26 5.34 -15.26 0.90
CA TRP A 26 6.29 -16.28 0.51
C TRP A 26 7.36 -15.70 -0.40
N SER A 27 8.46 -16.45 -0.56
CA SER A 27 9.54 -16.06 -1.46
C SER A 27 10.15 -14.70 -1.09
N SER A 28 10.19 -14.33 0.20
CA SER A 28 10.79 -13.08 0.65
C SER A 28 12.22 -13.30 1.14
N SER A 29 13.17 -12.52 0.61
CA SER A 29 14.57 -12.50 0.97
C SER A 29 14.86 -12.00 2.39
N ALA A 30 13.86 -11.45 3.09
CA ALA A 30 13.97 -10.99 4.48
C ALA A 30 13.98 -12.13 5.53
N THR A 31 13.81 -13.38 5.10
CA THR A 31 13.82 -14.56 5.97
C THR A 31 14.47 -15.75 5.27
N GLU A 32 15.12 -16.65 6.01
CA GLU A 32 15.56 -17.95 5.50
C GLU A 32 14.40 -18.95 5.40
N LYS A 33 13.27 -18.66 6.07
CA LYS A 33 12.07 -19.48 6.02
C LYS A 33 11.33 -19.33 4.69
N ASP A 34 10.39 -20.23 4.46
CA ASP A 34 9.53 -20.20 3.28
C ASP A 34 8.57 -19.01 3.29
N VAL A 35 8.13 -18.58 4.48
CA VAL A 35 7.13 -17.53 4.71
C VAL A 35 7.61 -16.54 5.78
N ILE A 36 7.24 -15.27 5.60
CA ILE A 36 7.38 -14.19 6.59
C ILE A 36 6.02 -13.55 6.84
N LEU A 37 5.78 -13.15 8.08
CA LEU A 37 4.62 -12.35 8.45
C LEU A 37 5.06 -10.89 8.57
N TRP A 38 4.53 -10.06 7.69
CA TRP A 38 4.76 -8.61 7.71
C TRP A 38 3.59 -7.90 8.37
N ASP A 39 3.87 -6.81 9.07
CA ASP A 39 2.84 -5.85 9.47
C ASP A 39 2.33 -5.06 8.27
N TYR A 40 3.25 -4.66 7.39
CA TYR A 40 2.98 -4.20 6.04
C TYR A 40 4.19 -4.45 5.13
N HIS A 41 3.96 -4.50 3.81
CA HIS A 41 5.00 -4.51 2.79
C HIS A 41 4.69 -3.46 1.73
N VAL A 42 5.69 -3.01 0.98
CA VAL A 42 5.51 -2.03 -0.11
C VAL A 42 6.23 -2.49 -1.36
N ILE A 43 5.52 -2.45 -2.49
CA ILE A 43 6.07 -2.73 -3.83
C ILE A 43 5.75 -1.58 -4.77
N LEU A 44 6.47 -1.50 -5.89
CA LEU A 44 6.14 -0.61 -7.01
C LEU A 44 5.64 -1.46 -8.19
N ILE A 45 4.52 -1.06 -8.78
CA ILE A 45 4.00 -1.63 -10.03
C ILE A 45 4.11 -0.57 -11.13
N SER A 46 4.67 -0.94 -12.27
CA SER A 46 4.80 -0.08 -13.45
C SER A 46 4.05 -0.69 -14.64
N VAL A 47 3.18 0.09 -15.26
CA VAL A 47 2.46 -0.29 -16.49
C VAL A 47 3.18 0.37 -17.68
N GLU A 48 3.93 -0.44 -18.42
CA GLU A 48 4.71 -0.03 -19.58
C GLU A 48 3.96 -0.29 -20.89
N GLY A 49 4.17 0.55 -21.91
CA GLY A 49 3.68 0.29 -23.27
C GLY A 49 2.24 0.76 -23.55
N SER A 50 1.62 1.50 -22.64
CA SER A 50 0.42 2.33 -22.90
C SER A 50 0.78 3.59 -23.70
N GLY A 51 1.45 3.42 -24.84
CA GLY A 51 1.89 4.56 -25.66
C GLY A 51 0.71 5.46 -26.04
N GLU A 52 0.86 6.75 -25.76
CA GLU A 52 0.25 7.80 -26.58
C GLU A 52 0.52 7.45 -28.04
N ALA A 53 -0.54 7.45 -28.84
CA ALA A 53 -0.45 7.18 -30.26
C ALA A 53 0.48 8.23 -30.91
N SER A 54 1.75 7.88 -31.11
CA SER A 54 2.59 8.55 -32.10
C SER A 54 1.85 8.46 -33.42
N SER A 55 1.27 9.58 -33.83
CA SER A 55 0.55 9.82 -35.07
C SER A 55 1.52 9.74 -36.25
N PHE A 56 1.97 8.52 -36.56
CA PHE A 56 2.55 8.18 -37.85
C PHE A 56 1.68 7.11 -38.48
N VAL A 57 0.90 7.58 -39.47
CA VAL A 57 -0.03 6.81 -40.29
C VAL A 57 0.74 5.74 -41.06
N GLY A 58 0.25 4.50 -40.98
CA GLY A 58 0.55 3.45 -41.95
C GLY A 58 1.36 2.28 -41.41
N SER A 59 0.72 1.39 -40.65
CA SER A 59 0.90 -0.08 -40.66
C SER A 59 0.10 -0.70 -39.51
N ASP A 60 -0.61 -1.80 -39.77
CA ASP A 60 -1.37 -2.58 -38.79
C ASP A 60 -0.47 -3.14 -37.65
N LYS A 61 -0.12 -2.30 -36.68
CA LYS A 61 0.48 -2.75 -35.42
C LYS A 61 -0.63 -3.19 -34.48
N LYS A 62 -0.82 -4.50 -34.37
CA LYS A 62 -1.59 -5.15 -33.31
C LYS A 62 -1.17 -4.48 -31.98
N LYS A 63 -2.09 -3.72 -31.36
CA LYS A 63 -1.81 -2.99 -30.11
C LYS A 63 -1.33 -4.01 -29.08
N SER A 64 -0.05 -3.98 -28.74
CA SER A 64 0.51 -4.89 -27.75
C SER A 64 -0.15 -4.59 -26.41
N SER A 65 -0.63 -5.63 -25.72
CA SER A 65 -1.14 -5.49 -24.36
C SER A 65 -0.07 -4.81 -23.48
N PRO A 66 -0.47 -3.94 -22.54
CA PRO A 66 0.47 -3.26 -21.66
C PRO A 66 1.29 -4.30 -20.87
N ARG A 67 2.59 -4.04 -20.70
CA ARG A 67 3.45 -4.86 -19.83
C ARG A 67 3.31 -4.35 -18.40
N VAL A 68 2.95 -5.23 -17.48
CA VAL A 68 2.82 -4.89 -16.06
C VAL A 68 4.00 -5.49 -15.30
N VAL A 69 4.80 -4.62 -14.71
CA VAL A 69 6.09 -4.93 -14.10
C VAL A 69 6.03 -4.67 -12.60
N VAL A 70 6.59 -5.59 -11.80
CA VAL A 70 6.67 -5.48 -10.35
C VAL A 70 8.11 -5.26 -9.90
N TRP A 71 8.30 -4.26 -9.05
CA TRP A 71 9.53 -3.95 -8.34
C TRP A 71 9.34 -4.26 -6.86
N ASP A 72 9.93 -5.36 -6.43
CA ASP A 72 9.99 -5.77 -5.02
C ASP A 72 11.46 -6.04 -4.67
N HIS A 73 12.03 -5.20 -3.81
CA HIS A 73 13.43 -5.35 -3.42
C HIS A 73 13.68 -6.49 -2.43
N ASP A 74 12.61 -6.99 -1.80
CA ASP A 74 12.67 -8.04 -0.80
C ASP A 74 12.20 -9.40 -1.35
N THR A 75 11.96 -9.53 -2.66
CA THR A 75 11.55 -10.81 -3.27
C THR A 75 12.72 -11.73 -3.63
N ARG A 76 12.44 -13.03 -3.67
CA ARG A 76 13.22 -14.12 -4.28
C ARG A 76 12.61 -14.64 -5.58
N VAL A 77 11.44 -14.12 -5.98
CA VAL A 77 10.78 -14.53 -7.22
C VAL A 77 11.64 -14.20 -8.44
N CYS A 78 12.39 -13.10 -8.37
CA CYS A 78 13.34 -12.67 -9.39
C CYS A 78 14.74 -12.38 -8.79
N PRO A 79 15.78 -12.30 -9.63
CA PRO A 79 17.09 -11.81 -9.19
C PRO A 79 17.00 -10.41 -8.58
N ARG A 80 17.85 -10.13 -7.58
CA ARG A 80 17.86 -8.84 -6.90
C ARG A 80 18.08 -7.69 -7.90
N HIS A 81 17.28 -6.64 -7.76
CA HIS A 81 17.28 -5.44 -8.63
C HIS A 81 16.81 -5.66 -10.06
N VAL A 82 16.15 -6.79 -10.35
CA VAL A 82 15.52 -7.04 -11.65
C VAL A 82 14.01 -6.91 -11.49
N PRO A 83 13.35 -6.02 -12.25
CA PRO A 83 11.90 -5.97 -12.30
C PRO A 83 11.32 -7.30 -12.78
N TYR A 84 10.20 -7.71 -12.20
CA TYR A 84 9.50 -8.92 -12.62
C TYR A 84 8.34 -8.58 -13.54
N ASP A 85 8.39 -9.05 -14.79
CA ASP A 85 7.47 -8.63 -15.86
C ASP A 85 6.18 -9.46 -15.95
N ASN A 86 5.87 -10.20 -14.89
CA ASN A 86 4.68 -11.04 -14.79
C ASN A 86 4.04 -10.88 -13.41
N LEU A 87 3.20 -9.85 -13.25
CA LEU A 87 2.44 -9.59 -12.02
C LEU A 87 1.65 -10.84 -11.58
N GLU A 88 0.98 -11.54 -12.49
CA GLU A 88 0.22 -12.75 -12.17
C GLU A 88 1.09 -13.81 -11.46
N ASN A 89 2.27 -14.09 -12.01
CA ASN A 89 3.17 -15.09 -11.42
C ASN A 89 3.81 -14.58 -10.12
N TYR A 90 4.10 -13.28 -10.01
CA TYR A 90 4.55 -12.67 -8.76
C TYR A 90 3.50 -12.85 -7.65
N LEU A 91 2.23 -12.53 -7.92
CA LEU A 91 1.14 -12.68 -6.96
C LEU A 91 0.97 -14.15 -6.54
N LYS A 92 1.03 -15.09 -7.50
CA LYS A 92 0.96 -16.53 -7.23
C LYS A 92 2.08 -17.01 -6.32
N MET A 93 3.33 -16.64 -6.62
CA MET A 93 4.49 -17.10 -5.86
C MET A 93 4.62 -16.43 -4.49
N THR A 94 4.14 -15.19 -4.37
CA THR A 94 4.27 -14.39 -3.14
C THR A 94 3.12 -14.64 -2.18
N PHE A 95 1.89 -14.82 -2.67
CA PHE A 95 0.70 -14.95 -1.81
C PHE A 95 0.03 -16.34 -1.86
N ARG A 96 0.60 -17.29 -2.63
CA ARG A 96 0.14 -18.70 -2.70
C ARG A 96 -1.37 -18.88 -2.88
N VAL A 97 -1.94 -18.11 -3.81
CA VAL A 97 -3.37 -18.02 -4.19
C VAL A 97 -4.03 -19.39 -4.49
N GLU A 98 -3.24 -20.41 -4.83
CA GLU A 98 -3.75 -21.72 -5.24
C GLU A 98 -4.10 -22.65 -4.06
N ASP A 99 -3.63 -22.36 -2.84
CA ASP A 99 -3.87 -23.21 -1.66
C ASP A 99 -5.14 -22.83 -0.87
N THR A 100 -5.64 -21.59 -1.04
CA THR A 100 -6.90 -21.13 -0.40
C THR A 100 -8.15 -21.58 -1.15
N ARG A 101 -8.01 -22.02 -2.42
CA ARG A 101 -9.07 -22.70 -3.18
C ARG A 101 -9.12 -24.20 -2.89
N ARG A 102 -9.02 -24.60 -1.63
CA ARG A 102 -9.57 -25.89 -1.19
C ARG A 102 -11.04 -25.88 -1.64
N LYS A 103 -11.32 -26.59 -2.73
CA LYS A 103 -12.66 -26.69 -3.31
C LYS A 103 -13.65 -26.98 -2.18
N PRO A 104 -14.79 -26.27 -2.06
CA PRO A 104 -15.88 -26.81 -1.26
C PRO A 104 -16.17 -28.20 -1.82
N TYR A 105 -16.01 -29.20 -0.96
CA TYR A 105 -16.39 -30.56 -1.25
C TYR A 105 -17.85 -30.53 -1.72
N TYR A 106 -18.07 -30.85 -3.00
CA TYR A 106 -19.34 -30.90 -3.74
C TYR A 106 -20.58 -30.21 -3.16
N GLY A 107 -21.07 -29.19 -3.89
CA GLY A 107 -22.51 -28.92 -4.02
C GLY A 107 -23.12 -27.99 -2.99
N THR A 108 -23.35 -26.75 -3.38
CA THR A 108 -24.70 -26.15 -3.50
C THR A 108 -24.56 -24.68 -3.83
N THR A 109 -25.38 -24.24 -4.79
CA THR A 109 -25.61 -22.85 -5.12
C THR A 109 -26.17 -22.13 -3.91
N ASN A 110 -25.41 -21.21 -3.30
CA ASN A 110 -25.90 -19.92 -2.80
C ASN A 110 -24.80 -19.17 -2.03
N ARG A 111 -24.67 -17.88 -2.37
CA ARG A 111 -23.97 -16.78 -1.69
C ARG A 111 -23.32 -17.09 -0.33
N CYS A 112 -22.02 -16.82 -0.27
CA CYS A 112 -21.33 -16.13 0.82
C CYS A 112 -22.02 -16.19 2.19
N LYS A 113 -21.90 -17.33 2.88
CA LYS A 113 -21.83 -17.31 4.34
C LYS A 113 -20.45 -17.81 4.70
N LEU A 114 -19.58 -16.83 4.88
CA LEU A 114 -18.18 -16.96 5.26
C LEU A 114 -18.13 -17.59 6.65
N ASP A 115 -17.29 -18.60 6.84
CA ASP A 115 -17.10 -19.22 8.16
C ASP A 115 -16.21 -18.29 9.00
N PRO A 116 -16.69 -17.71 10.12
CA PRO A 116 -15.93 -16.75 10.91
C PRO A 116 -14.69 -17.34 11.61
N GLY A 117 -14.51 -18.66 11.56
CA GLY A 117 -13.42 -19.39 12.22
C GLY A 117 -12.25 -19.78 11.31
N ASP A 118 -12.21 -19.31 10.06
CA ASP A 118 -11.09 -19.61 9.16
C ASP A 118 -9.86 -18.73 9.48
N GLU A 119 -9.01 -19.21 10.38
CA GLU A 119 -7.75 -18.57 10.79
C GLU A 119 -6.81 -18.25 9.61
N SER A 120 -6.99 -18.87 8.44
CA SER A 120 -6.17 -18.57 7.26
C SER A 120 -6.42 -17.16 6.71
N ARG A 121 -7.63 -16.61 6.90
CA ARG A 121 -8.01 -15.27 6.44
C ARG A 121 -7.34 -14.15 7.22
N LYS A 122 -6.87 -14.44 8.43
CA LYS A 122 -6.11 -13.49 9.26
C LYS A 122 -4.85 -12.98 8.56
N PHE A 123 -4.32 -13.77 7.63
CA PHE A 123 -3.09 -13.48 6.91
C PHE A 123 -3.33 -13.02 5.47
N GLU A 124 -4.59 -12.93 5.03
CA GLU A 124 -4.95 -12.50 3.68
C GLU A 124 -4.53 -11.04 3.46
N PRO A 125 -3.85 -10.74 2.34
CA PRO A 125 -3.42 -9.39 2.01
C PRO A 125 -4.53 -8.56 1.36
N LEU A 126 -4.56 -7.29 1.72
CA LEU A 126 -5.21 -6.21 0.99
C LEU A 126 -4.15 -5.29 0.40
N PHE A 127 -4.49 -4.65 -0.71
CA PHE A 127 -3.57 -3.88 -1.53
C PHE A 127 -4.08 -2.46 -1.72
N ARG A 128 -3.45 -1.49 -1.07
CA ARG A 128 -3.69 -0.07 -1.35
C ARG A 128 -2.80 0.37 -2.50
N VAL A 129 -3.42 0.62 -3.64
CA VAL A 129 -2.77 1.03 -4.89
C VAL A 129 -2.87 2.55 -5.04
N ILE A 130 -1.74 3.24 -5.09
CA ILE A 130 -1.65 4.70 -5.13
C ILE A 130 -0.83 5.11 -6.36
N PRO A 131 -1.35 6.03 -7.21
CA PRO A 131 -0.54 6.65 -8.26
C PRO A 131 0.75 7.25 -7.68
N ALA A 132 1.90 6.91 -8.24
CA ALA A 132 3.20 7.23 -7.65
C ALA A 132 3.45 8.74 -7.54
N ASN A 133 2.87 9.55 -8.42
CA ASN A 133 2.89 11.01 -8.31
C ASN A 133 2.22 11.52 -7.01
N PHE A 134 1.07 10.96 -6.63
CA PHE A 134 0.39 11.30 -5.38
C PHE A 134 1.18 10.81 -4.17
N PHE A 135 1.80 9.63 -4.25
CA PHE A 135 2.70 9.16 -3.19
C PHE A 135 3.88 10.10 -2.97
N LEU A 136 4.58 10.50 -4.04
CA LEU A 136 5.72 11.43 -3.96
C LEU A 136 5.30 12.82 -3.45
N GLU A 137 4.06 13.24 -3.72
CA GLU A 137 3.55 14.53 -3.25
C GLU A 137 3.20 14.54 -1.76
N ASP A 138 2.53 13.49 -1.28
CA ASP A 138 1.79 13.50 -0.03
C ASP A 138 2.44 12.65 1.09
N PHE A 139 3.28 11.66 0.76
CA PHE A 139 3.87 10.78 1.77
C PHE A 139 4.90 11.52 2.64
N TYR A 140 4.85 11.29 3.95
CA TYR A 140 5.90 11.69 4.88
C TYR A 140 6.02 10.73 6.06
N SER A 141 7.25 10.49 6.48
CA SER A 141 7.56 9.63 7.62
C SER A 141 8.84 10.09 8.32
N ASP A 142 8.69 10.43 9.59
CA ASP A 142 9.78 10.70 10.53
C ASP A 142 10.46 9.43 11.07
N ARG A 143 10.02 8.24 10.63
CA ARG A 143 10.51 6.91 11.04
C ARG A 143 10.30 6.57 12.52
N SER A 144 9.55 7.38 13.27
CA SER A 144 9.30 7.16 14.70
C SER A 144 8.68 5.79 15.02
N HIS A 145 7.95 5.20 14.08
CA HIS A 145 7.39 3.84 14.21
C HIS A 145 8.44 2.73 14.33
N MET A 146 9.68 2.96 13.90
CA MET A 146 10.80 2.00 14.01
C MET A 146 11.58 2.15 15.33
N LEU A 147 11.16 3.06 16.23
CA LEU A 147 11.77 3.25 17.54
C LEU A 147 11.08 2.37 18.59
N ALA A 148 11.83 1.42 19.14
CA ALA A 148 11.44 0.68 20.33
C ALA A 148 11.83 1.44 21.60
N LYS A 149 11.06 1.22 22.67
CA LYS A 149 11.45 1.65 24.02
C LYS A 149 12.59 0.76 24.48
N ASP A 150 13.65 1.36 24.99
CA ASP A 150 14.74 0.62 25.60
C ASP A 150 14.26 -0.01 26.92
N SER A 151 14.00 -1.32 26.89
CA SER A 151 13.63 -2.12 28.06
C SER A 151 14.72 -2.16 29.13
N SER A 152 15.98 -1.84 28.78
CA SER A 152 17.13 -1.85 29.67
C SER A 152 17.37 -0.50 30.38
N SER A 153 16.57 0.52 30.06
CA SER A 153 16.60 1.83 30.72
C SER A 153 15.97 1.79 32.12
N THR A 154 16.71 1.31 33.12
CA THR A 154 16.39 1.43 34.55
C THR A 154 16.60 2.85 35.11
N LYS A 155 16.65 3.88 34.25
CA LYS A 155 16.85 5.26 34.69
C LYS A 155 15.53 5.82 35.23
N ILE A 156 15.42 5.87 36.55
CA ILE A 156 14.24 6.36 37.29
C ILE A 156 13.94 7.85 36.98
N ASN A 157 14.95 8.65 36.57
CA ASN A 157 14.81 10.10 36.33
C ASN A 157 15.58 10.61 35.08
N GLY A 158 15.73 9.81 34.03
CA GLY A 158 16.39 10.23 32.77
C GLY A 158 15.48 10.07 31.54
N PRO A 159 15.73 10.78 30.43
CA PRO A 159 15.01 10.52 29.19
C PRO A 159 15.20 9.05 28.80
N LYS A 160 14.09 8.36 28.54
CA LYS A 160 14.10 6.95 28.12
C LYS A 160 14.90 6.86 26.81
N SER A 161 15.95 6.04 26.76
CA SER A 161 16.61 5.79 25.47
C SER A 161 15.60 5.10 24.53
N GLN A 162 15.63 5.49 23.26
CA GLN A 162 14.93 4.78 22.20
C GLN A 162 15.97 4.01 21.39
N ILE A 163 15.62 2.80 20.96
CA ILE A 163 16.49 1.93 20.15
C ILE A 163 15.78 1.67 18.83
N TRP A 164 16.52 1.74 17.73
CA TRP A 164 15.99 1.38 16.41
C TRP A 164 15.79 -0.13 16.30
N ILE A 165 14.59 -0.55 15.89
CA ILE A 165 14.28 -1.97 15.62
C ILE A 165 15.13 -2.48 14.43
N SER A 166 15.41 -1.61 13.47
CA SER A 166 16.34 -1.83 12.36
C SER A 166 17.06 -0.52 12.05
N PRO A 167 18.35 -0.55 11.66
CA PRO A 167 19.09 0.67 11.31
C PRO A 167 18.32 1.51 10.28
N PRO A 168 18.11 2.82 10.53
CA PRO A 168 17.42 3.65 9.58
C PRO A 168 18.28 3.85 8.32
N PRO A 169 17.66 4.13 7.17
CA PRO A 169 18.40 4.51 5.97
C PRO A 169 19.30 5.73 6.21
N PRO A 170 20.44 5.84 5.51
CA PRO A 170 21.44 6.89 5.75
C PRO A 170 21.03 8.29 5.25
N TRP A 171 19.93 8.41 4.51
CA TRP A 171 19.37 9.69 4.08
C TRP A 171 18.34 10.22 5.07
N ASP A 172 18.03 11.52 4.97
CA ASP A 172 17.07 12.21 5.82
C ASP A 172 15.65 11.61 5.73
N CYS A 173 14.85 11.88 6.75
CA CYS A 173 13.42 11.52 6.75
C CYS A 173 12.69 12.19 5.58
N ILE A 174 11.73 11.47 5.00
CA ILE A 174 10.90 11.99 3.93
C ILE A 174 9.85 12.89 4.57
N MET A 175 9.97 14.22 4.40
CA MET A 175 9.12 15.20 5.08
C MET A 175 8.43 16.19 4.13
N GLU A 176 8.65 16.11 2.82
CA GLU A 176 8.11 17.10 1.87
C GLU A 176 6.58 17.22 1.89
N GLY A 177 5.88 16.09 2.03
CA GLY A 177 4.42 16.07 2.16
C GLY A 177 3.93 16.81 3.41
N TRP A 178 4.68 16.70 4.52
CA TRP A 178 4.40 17.44 5.76
C TRP A 178 4.52 18.94 5.54
N ASP A 179 5.62 19.41 4.95
CA ASP A 179 5.87 20.84 4.72
C ASP A 179 4.81 21.46 3.79
N LYS A 180 4.39 20.73 2.74
CA LYS A 180 3.29 21.16 1.85
C LYS A 180 1.97 21.25 2.61
N ARG A 181 1.66 20.26 3.46
CA ARG A 181 0.45 20.25 4.28
C ARG A 181 0.41 21.42 5.26
N LEU A 182 1.53 21.73 5.90
CA LEU A 182 1.67 22.91 6.78
C LEU A 182 1.43 24.22 6.03
N LYS A 183 1.98 24.37 4.82
CA LYS A 183 1.75 25.57 4.00
C LYS A 183 0.29 25.70 3.57
N LYS A 184 -0.38 24.59 3.26
CA LYS A 184 -1.77 24.57 2.82
C LYS A 184 -2.75 24.82 3.96
N TYR A 185 -2.41 24.38 5.17
CA TYR A 185 -3.26 24.47 6.35
C TYR A 185 -2.44 24.96 7.56
N PRO A 186 -2.05 26.25 7.58
CA PRO A 186 -1.18 26.80 8.63
C PRO A 186 -1.81 26.72 10.03
N ASP A 187 -3.15 26.77 10.11
CA ASP A 187 -3.89 26.77 11.37
C ASP A 187 -3.98 25.38 12.04
N LEU A 188 -3.69 24.29 11.32
CA LEU A 188 -3.68 22.93 11.89
C LEU A 188 -2.58 22.72 12.95
N VAL A 189 -1.60 23.62 13.03
CA VAL A 189 -0.49 23.56 14.00
C VAL A 189 -0.81 24.31 15.30
N VAL A 190 -1.80 25.20 15.30
CA VAL A 190 -1.93 26.25 16.33
C VAL A 190 -2.98 25.94 17.40
N SER A 191 -3.86 24.95 17.22
CA SER A 191 -4.81 24.60 18.27
C SER A 191 -4.13 23.74 19.35
N LYS A 192 -3.58 24.39 20.39
CA LYS A 192 -3.66 23.83 21.74
C LYS A 192 -5.16 23.71 22.06
N VAL A 193 -5.73 22.53 21.83
CA VAL A 193 -7.07 22.25 22.32
C VAL A 193 -6.93 22.02 23.81
N ASP A 194 -7.22 23.04 24.61
CA ASP A 194 -7.48 22.83 26.04
C ASP A 194 -8.73 21.94 26.14
N CYS A 195 -8.53 20.69 26.54
CA CYS A 195 -9.58 19.70 26.65
C CYS A 195 -10.51 20.10 27.81
N GLN A 196 -11.56 20.88 27.52
CA GLN A 196 -12.68 21.08 28.43
C GLN A 196 -14.00 20.77 27.72
N LYS A 197 -14.50 19.56 28.05
CA LYS A 197 -15.84 19.01 27.83
C LYS A 197 -16.27 18.80 26.38
N GLY A 198 -16.85 17.62 26.18
CA GLY A 198 -17.18 17.07 24.89
C GLY A 198 -18.36 17.77 24.23
N ASP A 199 -18.22 17.94 22.93
CA ASP A 199 -19.31 18.03 21.98
C ASP A 199 -18.95 17.10 20.81
N ASP A 200 -19.92 16.30 20.41
CA ASP A 200 -19.81 15.32 19.32
C ASP A 200 -19.62 16.04 17.98
N ILE A 201 -18.39 16.04 17.46
CA ILE A 201 -18.10 16.49 16.09
C ILE A 201 -17.87 15.25 15.23
N GLU A 202 -18.92 14.86 14.53
CA GLU A 202 -18.94 13.81 13.52
C GLU A 202 -18.14 14.27 12.30
N GLY A 203 -16.86 13.91 12.29
CA GLY A 203 -15.92 14.21 11.22
C GLY A 203 -14.52 13.94 11.73
N THR A 204 -13.98 12.77 11.44
CA THR A 204 -12.61 12.36 11.78
C THR A 204 -11.57 13.18 10.99
N MET A 205 -11.51 14.47 11.26
CA MET A 205 -10.33 15.28 11.05
C MET A 205 -9.42 14.92 12.22
N GLU A 206 -8.42 14.04 11.99
CA GLU A 206 -7.36 13.83 12.96
C GLU A 206 -6.80 15.20 13.33
N ILE A 207 -7.20 15.67 14.52
CA ILE A 207 -6.60 16.81 15.19
C ILE A 207 -5.12 16.47 15.22
N MET A 208 -4.30 17.26 14.51
CA MET A 208 -2.86 17.22 14.69
C MET A 208 -2.62 17.65 16.12
N ASP A 209 -2.56 16.67 17.02
CA ASP A 209 -2.23 16.95 18.40
C ASP A 209 -0.81 17.50 18.39
N SER A 210 -0.70 18.80 18.67
CA SER A 210 0.58 19.50 18.91
C SER A 210 1.47 18.80 19.95
N SER A 211 0.91 17.85 20.71
CA SER A 211 1.59 17.01 21.71
C SER A 211 2.11 15.66 21.18
N THR A 212 1.67 15.18 20.01
CA THR A 212 2.23 13.94 19.44
C THR A 212 3.53 14.24 18.69
N SER A 213 4.65 13.72 19.22
CA SER A 213 5.99 13.88 18.64
C SER A 213 6.16 13.27 17.25
N ASN A 214 5.16 12.57 16.73
CA ASN A 214 5.27 11.72 15.54
C ASN A 214 4.70 12.43 14.32
N ARG A 215 5.59 12.92 13.46
CA ARG A 215 5.27 13.58 12.19
C ARG A 215 5.30 12.53 11.07
N THR A 216 4.25 11.72 10.98
CA THR A 216 4.12 10.68 9.94
C THR A 216 2.67 10.51 9.51
N ASN A 217 2.41 10.28 8.22
CA ASN A 217 1.11 9.81 7.72
C ASN A 217 1.13 8.34 7.29
N LEU A 218 2.20 7.60 7.59
CA LEU A 218 2.37 6.20 7.22
C LEU A 218 1.14 5.33 7.60
N LEU A 219 0.53 5.58 8.76
CA LEU A 219 -0.64 4.83 9.21
C LEU A 219 -1.84 4.96 8.26
N GLN A 220 -1.97 6.08 7.54
CA GLN A 220 -3.04 6.29 6.56
C GLN A 220 -2.84 5.40 5.32
N TYR A 221 -1.59 5.09 4.97
CA TYR A 221 -1.25 4.18 3.88
C TYR A 221 -1.39 2.70 4.28
N ILE A 222 -1.07 2.36 5.52
CA ILE A 222 -1.17 0.99 6.04
C ILE A 222 -2.60 0.61 6.39
N ASN A 223 -3.44 1.58 6.79
CA ASN A 223 -4.85 1.32 7.06
C ASN A 223 -5.56 0.88 5.77
N MET A 224 -6.22 -0.29 5.78
CA MET A 224 -6.87 -0.88 4.62
C MET A 224 -8.40 -0.69 4.61
N THR A 225 -8.95 0.13 5.50
CA THR A 225 -10.38 0.44 5.46
C THR A 225 -10.73 1.31 4.25
N THR A 226 -11.85 1.02 3.58
CA THR A 226 -12.32 1.81 2.42
C THR A 226 -12.87 3.18 2.81
N SER A 227 -13.22 3.38 4.08
CA SER A 227 -13.73 4.64 4.64
C SER A 227 -12.68 5.74 4.74
N CYS A 228 -11.38 5.43 4.69
CA CYS A 228 -10.32 6.43 4.71
C CYS A 228 -10.05 7.07 3.33
N ASN A 229 -10.88 6.76 2.31
CA ASN A 229 -10.82 7.36 0.97
C ASN A 229 -11.32 8.82 0.92
N SER A 230 -11.78 9.39 2.04
CA SER A 230 -12.30 10.77 2.08
C SER A 230 -11.24 11.83 1.73
N TYR A 231 -9.96 11.47 1.76
CA TYR A 231 -8.88 12.24 1.13
C TYR A 231 -8.50 11.57 -0.21
N TYR A 232 -9.01 12.13 -1.31
CA TYR A 232 -8.96 11.63 -2.70
C TYR A 232 -7.57 11.29 -3.30
N ARG A 233 -6.48 11.27 -2.52
CA ARG A 233 -5.11 10.99 -2.99
C ARG A 233 -4.45 9.76 -2.36
N MET A 234 -5.17 9.04 -1.49
CA MET A 234 -4.66 7.86 -0.77
C MET A 234 -4.83 6.54 -1.56
N GLY A 235 -5.18 6.62 -2.85
CA GLY A 235 -5.37 5.45 -3.71
C GLY A 235 -6.65 4.66 -3.43
N SER A 236 -6.72 3.44 -3.96
CA SER A 236 -7.84 2.50 -3.75
C SER A 236 -7.35 1.20 -3.15
N VAL A 237 -8.19 0.55 -2.34
CA VAL A 237 -7.88 -0.73 -1.69
C VAL A 237 -8.53 -1.86 -2.48
N PHE A 238 -7.74 -2.89 -2.76
CA PHE A 238 -8.15 -4.04 -3.54
C PHE A 238 -7.93 -5.32 -2.74
N THR A 239 -8.78 -6.31 -2.97
CA THR A 239 -8.44 -7.70 -2.68
C THR A 239 -7.39 -8.19 -3.67
N LEU A 240 -6.78 -9.34 -3.40
CA LEU A 240 -5.85 -9.97 -4.34
C LEU A 240 -6.48 -10.19 -5.73
N GLU A 241 -7.71 -10.70 -5.80
CA GLU A 241 -8.39 -10.97 -7.09
C GLU A 241 -8.74 -9.66 -7.80
N ASP A 242 -9.20 -8.65 -7.07
CA ASP A 242 -9.53 -7.35 -7.67
C ASP A 242 -8.29 -6.62 -8.18
N LEU A 243 -7.15 -6.73 -7.47
CA LEU A 243 -5.87 -6.17 -7.92
C LEU A 243 -5.44 -6.78 -9.26
N ARG A 244 -5.54 -8.11 -9.36
CA ARG A 244 -5.25 -8.85 -10.58
C ARG A 244 -6.12 -8.36 -11.74
N HIS A 245 -7.42 -8.22 -11.52
CA HIS A 245 -8.33 -7.69 -12.53
C HIS A 245 -8.03 -6.23 -12.90
N TYR A 246 -7.68 -5.39 -11.93
CA TYR A 246 -7.39 -3.98 -12.15
C TYR A 246 -6.28 -3.77 -13.18
N PHE A 247 -5.20 -4.56 -13.11
CA PHE A 247 -4.05 -4.44 -14.02
C PHE A 247 -4.14 -5.27 -15.31
N TYR A 248 -4.99 -6.32 -15.36
CA TYR A 248 -5.07 -7.21 -16.53
C TYR A 248 -6.39 -7.18 -17.32
N VAL A 249 -7.49 -6.68 -16.76
CA VAL A 249 -8.83 -6.76 -17.38
C VAL A 249 -9.33 -5.40 -17.92
N ASN A 250 -8.67 -4.29 -17.59
CA ASN A 250 -9.00 -2.98 -18.16
C ASN A 250 -8.42 -2.81 -19.57
N GLU A 251 -8.95 -3.55 -20.54
CA GLU A 251 -9.04 -3.09 -21.93
C GLU A 251 -10.01 -1.88 -21.93
N PRO A 252 -9.64 -0.68 -22.44
CA PRO A 252 -10.50 0.49 -22.39
C PRO A 252 -11.73 0.43 -23.34
N ASN A 253 -12.23 -0.74 -23.70
CA ASN A 253 -13.44 -0.92 -24.51
C ASN A 253 -14.22 -2.17 -24.05
N ALA A 254 -14.93 -2.05 -22.93
CA ALA A 254 -16.09 -2.89 -22.67
C ALA A 254 -17.17 -2.01 -22.02
N SER A 255 -17.80 -1.19 -22.85
CA SER A 255 -19.11 -0.61 -22.55
C SER A 255 -20.12 -1.74 -22.38
N ILE A 256 -20.29 -2.24 -21.16
CA ILE A 256 -21.41 -3.10 -20.81
C ILE A 256 -22.59 -2.17 -20.54
N HIS A 257 -23.38 -1.92 -21.58
CA HIS A 257 -24.74 -1.41 -21.42
C HIS A 257 -25.58 -2.50 -20.74
N PRO A 258 -26.21 -2.23 -19.59
CA PRO A 258 -27.02 -3.22 -18.89
C PRO A 258 -28.44 -3.25 -19.47
N GLU A 259 -28.63 -3.62 -20.74
CA GLU A 259 -29.97 -3.92 -21.27
C GLU A 259 -30.10 -5.18 -22.13
N ASP A 260 -29.00 -5.84 -22.53
CA ASP A 260 -29.10 -7.08 -23.31
C ASP A 260 -28.97 -8.34 -22.45
N LYS A 261 -29.97 -8.56 -21.59
CA LYS A 261 -30.34 -9.90 -21.12
C LYS A 261 -31.84 -10.11 -21.37
N ASN A 262 -32.15 -10.54 -22.60
CA ASN A 262 -33.34 -11.33 -22.88
C ASN A 262 -33.08 -12.79 -22.47
#